data_AF-A0A453QRA0-F1
#
_entry.id   AF-A0A453QRA0-F1
#
_cell.length_a   1.000
_cell.length_b   1.000
_cell.length_c   1.000
_cell.angle_alpha   90.00
_cell.angle_beta   90.00
_cell.angle_gamma   90.00
#
_symmetry.space_group_name_H-M   'P 1'
#
loop_
_entity.id
_entity.type
_entity.pdbx_description
1 polymer ?
#
loop_
_entity_poly.entity_id
_entity_poly.type
_entity_poly.pdbx_seq_one_letter_code
_entity_poly.pdbx_strand_id
1 'polypeptide(L)' 'MEQFQDGHHVRLRSREHGMYLHADKDGRGVSLRRPRASMNAAWAVHLFQG' A
#
# COMPACT_ATOMS: atom_id res chain seq x y z
N MET A 1 1.95 1.59 19.51
CA MET A 1 1.81 1.62 18.03
C MET A 1 0.39 2.06 17.77
N GLU A 2 0.16 3.14 17.01
CA GLU A 2 -1.21 3.50 16.61
C GLU A 2 -1.81 2.33 15.81
N GLN A 3 -3.00 1.89 16.22
CA GLN A 3 -3.74 0.89 15.46
C GLN A 3 -4.37 1.58 14.25
N PHE A 4 -4.24 0.97 13.08
CA PHE A 4 -4.92 1.48 11.89
C PHE A 4 -6.43 1.30 12.04
N GLN A 5 -7.19 2.30 11.62
CA GLN A 5 -8.64 2.21 11.51
C GLN A 5 -8.99 1.50 10.19
N ASP A 6 -10.15 0.84 10.16
CA ASP A 6 -10.72 0.32 8.92
C ASP A 6 -10.93 1.48 7.91
N GLY A 7 -10.61 1.25 6.65
CA GLY A 7 -10.64 2.27 5.59
C GLY A 7 -9.48 3.29 5.63
N HIS A 8 -8.59 3.22 6.62
CA HIS A 8 -7.43 4.11 6.68
C HIS A 8 -6.47 3.83 5.52
N HIS A 9 -5.97 4.89 4.88
CA HIS A 9 -5.07 4.75 3.73
C HIS A 9 -3.60 4.78 4.15
N VAL A 10 -2.84 3.78 3.72
CA VAL A 10 -1.42 3.63 4.02
C VAL A 10 -0.59 3.47 2.75
N ARG A 11 0.73 3.59 2.89
CA ARG A 11 1.70 3.24 1.84
C ARG A 11 2.69 2.24 2.40
N LEU A 12 2.89 1.14 1.69
CA LEU A 12 3.77 0.05 2.13
C LEU A 12 5.15 0.27 1.51
N ARG A 13 6.17 0.53 2.34
CA ARG A 13 7.55 0.71 1.91
C ARG A 13 8.35 -0.57 2.15
N SER A 14 8.94 -1.12 1.11
CA SER A 14 9.98 -2.16 1.22
C SER A 14 11.20 -1.57 1.91
N ARG A 15 11.64 -2.21 3.00
CA ARG A 15 12.85 -1.80 3.74
C ARG A 15 14.12 -2.04 2.93
N GLU A 16 14.21 -3.21 2.29
CA GLU A 16 15.36 -3.64 1.47
C GLU A 16 15.60 -2.70 0.28
N HIS A 17 14.54 -2.30 -0.42
CA HIS A 17 14.66 -1.55 -1.67
C HIS A 17 14.38 -0.05 -1.53
N GLY A 18 13.84 0.38 -0.37
CA GLY A 18 13.37 1.74 -0.17
C GLY A 18 12.20 2.17 -1.08
N MET A 19 11.63 1.24 -1.84
CA MET A 19 10.53 1.44 -2.80
C MET A 19 9.18 1.16 -2.16
N TYR A 20 8.11 1.60 -2.81
CA TYR A 20 6.73 1.40 -2.36
C TYR A 20 6.04 0.30 -3.17
N LEU A 21 5.08 -0.38 -2.55
CA LEU A 21 4.20 -1.34 -3.23
C LEU A 21 3.12 -0.60 -3.99
N HIS A 22 3.01 -0.85 -5.30
CA HIS A 22 2.00 -0.28 -6.17
C HIS A 22 1.09 -1.38 -6.71
N ALA A 23 -0.21 -1.12 -6.78
CA ALA A 23 -1.11 -1.86 -7.64
C ALA A 23 -0.75 -1.59 -9.11
N ASP A 24 -0.63 -2.66 -9.90
CA ASP A 24 -0.40 -2.50 -11.33
C ASP A 24 -1.66 -1.97 -12.02
N LYS A 25 -1.44 -1.30 -13.17
CA LYS A 25 -2.53 -0.62 -13.90
C LYS A 25 -3.59 -1.58 -14.43
N ASP A 26 -3.25 -2.86 -14.57
CA ASP A 26 -4.17 -3.91 -14.99
C ASP A 26 -5.09 -4.40 -13.86
N GLY A 27 -4.85 -3.98 -12.62
CA GLY A 27 -5.59 -4.38 -11.43
C GLY A 27 -5.33 -5.82 -10.98
N ARG A 28 -4.32 -6.50 -11.54
CA ARG A 28 -4.07 -7.93 -11.30
C ARG A 28 -2.80 -8.19 -10.49
N GLY A 29 -1.84 -7.27 -10.58
CA GLY A 29 -0.52 -7.43 -9.99
C GLY A 29 -0.17 -6.34 -8.98
N VAL A 30 0.96 -6.58 -8.32
CA VAL A 30 1.65 -5.56 -7.53
C VAL A 30 3.12 -5.51 -7.91
N SER A 31 3.68 -4.30 -7.96
CA SER A 31 5.09 -4.07 -8.29
C SER A 31 5.72 -3.06 -7.32
N LEU A 32 7.04 -3.18 -7.11
CA LEU A 32 7.79 -2.18 -6.35
C LEU A 32 8.20 -1.03 -7.25
N ARG A 33 7.89 0.21 -6.84
CA ARG A 33 8.26 1.43 -7.57
C ARG A 33 8.75 2.51 -6.63
N ARG A 34 9.60 3.41 -7.13
CA ARG A 34 10.15 4.54 -6.37
C ARG A 34 9.12 5.63 -6.03
N PRO A 35 8.19 6.02 -6.94
CA PRO A 35 7.34 7.19 -6.69
C PRO A 35 6.30 6.98 -5.58
N ARG A 36 6.49 7.63 -4.43
CA ARG A 36 5.51 7.61 -3.32
C ARG A 36 4.16 8.25 -3.69
N ALA A 37 4.17 9.27 -4.55
CA ALA A 37 3.01 10.14 -4.82
C ALA A 37 1.97 9.54 -5.80
N SER A 38 2.03 8.25 -6.10
CA SER A 38 1.04 7.58 -6.96
C SER A 38 -0.18 7.14 -6.15
N MET A 39 -1.37 7.30 -6.71
CA MET A 39 -2.59 6.71 -6.15
C MET A 39 -2.52 5.18 -6.09
N ASN A 40 -1.84 4.55 -7.03
CA ASN A 40 -1.63 3.10 -7.02
C ASN A 40 -0.77 2.61 -5.85
N ALA A 41 -0.09 3.52 -5.14
CA ALA A 41 0.67 3.18 -3.93
C ALA A 41 -0.15 3.31 -2.64
N ALA A 42 -1.39 3.80 -2.72
CA ALA A 42 -2.29 3.97 -1.58
C ALA A 42 -3.11 2.69 -1.39
N TRP A 43 -3.09 2.17 -0.16
CA TRP A 43 -3.79 0.93 0.21
C TRP A 43 -4.75 1.22 1.35
N ALA A 44 -6.00 0.80 1.21
CA ALA A 44 -6.96 0.82 2.30
C ALA A 44 -6.68 -0.34 3.26
N VAL A 45 -6.65 -0.06 4.55
CA VAL A 45 -6.64 -1.08 5.59
C VAL A 45 -8.05 -1.65 5.71
N HIS A 46 -8.15 -2.99 5.66
CA HIS A 46 -9.38 -3.69 5.99
C HIS A 46 -9.20 -4.51 7.26
N LEU A 47 -9.94 -4.15 8.31
CA LEU A 47 -9.94 -4.90 9.57
C LEU A 47 -11.02 -5.97 9.52
N PHE A 48 -10.60 -7.23 9.55
CA PHE A 48 -11.55 -8.35 9.64
C PHE A 48 -11.94 -8.57 11.10
N GLN A 49 -13.21 -8.37 11.42
CA GLN A 49 -13.82 -8.77 12.69
C GLN A 49 -14.45 -10.14 12.45
N GLY A 50 -13.78 -11.19 12.91
CA GLY A 50 -14.27 -12.57 12.81
C GLY A 50 -15.51 -12.82 13.66
#